data_AF-A0AAE0MC15-F1
#
_entry.id   AF-A0AAE0MC15-F1
#
_cell.length_a   1.000
_cell.length_b   1.000
_cell.length_c   1.000
_cell.angle_alpha   90.00
_cell.angle_beta   90.00
_cell.angle_gamma   90.00
#
_symmetry.space_group_name_H-M   'P 1'
#
loop_
_entity.id
_entity.type
_entity.pdbx_description
1 polymer ?
#
loop_
_entity_poly.entity_id
_entity_poly.type
_entity_poly.pdbx_seq_one_letter_code
_entity_poly.pdbx_strand_id
1 'polypeptide(L)'
;MRAIKFRSGGSGSGSTCSAKAGKSRGSFPAAAADDNTTAAKTMAMVAAEAGIEPSELHHDAAFSNLGVVSLMSLVIAERFREQLGIAVNGSLFLEFPTVGDLRSWLVEYYS
;
A
#
# COMPACT_ATOMS: atom_id res chain seq x y z
N MET A 1 -46.87 5.97 54.65
CA MET A 1 -45.41 6.11 54.88
C MET A 1 -44.69 5.08 54.03
N ARG A 2 -43.79 5.52 53.14
CA ARG A 2 -42.62 4.79 52.58
C ARG A 2 -42.91 3.50 51.78
N ALA A 3 -42.30 3.21 50.63
CA ALA A 3 -41.47 3.95 49.70
C ALA A 3 -41.46 3.12 48.40
N ILE A 4 -41.69 3.78 47.28
CA ILE A 4 -41.54 3.23 45.94
C ILE A 4 -40.04 3.00 45.72
N LYS A 5 -39.63 1.77 45.39
CA LYS A 5 -38.23 1.48 45.05
C LYS A 5 -38.19 0.37 43.99
N PHE A 6 -37.22 0.54 43.08
CA PHE A 6 -36.88 -0.30 41.93
C PHE A 6 -37.82 -0.17 40.72
N ARG A 7 -37.39 0.15 39.51
CA ARG A 7 -36.07 0.01 38.87
C ARG A 7 -36.00 1.00 37.69
N SER A 8 -35.10 1.98 37.75
CA SER A 8 -34.60 2.68 36.56
C SER A 8 -33.10 2.39 36.46
N GLY A 9 -32.67 1.98 35.29
CA GLY A 9 -31.31 1.59 35.01
C GLY A 9 -31.21 1.31 33.52
N GLY A 10 -31.15 2.39 32.74
CA GLY A 10 -31.00 2.36 31.29
C GLY A 10 -29.75 1.60 30.90
N SER A 11 -29.93 0.68 29.96
CA SER A 11 -28.89 -0.08 29.30
C SER A 11 -28.09 0.85 28.38
N GLY A 12 -27.06 1.49 28.91
CA GLY A 12 -26.03 2.16 28.12
C GLY A 12 -25.10 1.13 27.51
N SER A 13 -25.45 0.62 26.33
CA SER A 13 -24.54 -0.19 25.52
C SER A 13 -23.51 0.74 24.88
N GLY A 14 -22.46 1.07 25.63
CA GLY A 14 -21.24 1.67 25.11
C GLY A 14 -20.54 0.65 24.23
N SER A 15 -20.83 0.69 22.94
CA SER A 15 -20.13 -0.09 21.92
C SER A 15 -18.66 0.33 21.89
N THR A 16 -17.81 -0.40 22.59
CA THR A 16 -16.37 -0.39 22.39
C THR A 16 -16.06 -1.15 21.10
N CYS A 17 -16.04 -0.47 19.96
CA CYS A 17 -15.34 -0.99 18.78
C CYS A 17 -13.87 -0.61 18.88
N SER A 18 -13.14 -1.36 19.71
CA SER A 18 -11.70 -1.47 19.58
C SER A 18 -11.42 -2.21 18.27
N ALA A 19 -11.25 -1.45 17.17
CA ALA A 19 -10.79 -2.01 15.92
C ALA A 19 -9.26 -2.20 16.01
N LYS A 20 -8.84 -3.31 16.61
CA LYS A 20 -7.59 -3.96 16.21
C LYS A 20 -7.79 -4.45 14.78
N ALA A 21 -7.31 -3.69 13.81
CA ALA A 21 -7.11 -4.19 12.45
C ALA A 21 -5.84 -5.05 12.42
N GLY A 22 -5.90 -6.21 13.07
CA GLY A 22 -5.07 -7.34 12.69
C GLY A 22 -5.71 -7.97 11.46
N LYS A 23 -5.12 -7.74 10.28
CA LYS A 23 -5.31 -8.66 9.16
C LYS A 23 -4.08 -8.63 8.27
N SER A 24 -3.13 -9.51 8.62
CA SER A 24 -2.16 -10.05 7.68
C SER A 24 -2.89 -10.50 6.42
N ARG A 25 -2.78 -9.75 5.34
CA ARG A 25 -3.26 -10.16 4.03
C ARG A 25 -2.17 -9.78 3.04
N GLY A 26 -1.60 -10.81 2.44
CA GLY A 26 -0.67 -10.68 1.33
C GLY A 26 0.77 -10.36 1.74
N SER A 27 1.42 -11.23 2.52
CA SER A 27 2.82 -11.51 2.18
C SER A 27 2.78 -11.97 0.71
N PHE A 28 3.61 -11.36 -0.13
CA PHE A 28 3.75 -11.75 -1.52
C PHE A 28 3.75 -13.28 -1.64
N PRO A 29 2.95 -13.91 -2.51
CA PRO A 29 3.39 -15.18 -3.02
C PRO A 29 4.72 -14.87 -3.71
N ALA A 30 5.81 -15.31 -3.09
CA ALA A 30 7.17 -15.33 -3.63
C ALA A 30 7.24 -16.29 -4.82
N ALA A 31 6.27 -16.22 -5.73
CA ALA A 31 6.28 -16.90 -7.01
C ALA A 31 7.29 -16.16 -7.87
N ALA A 32 8.57 -16.48 -7.62
CA ALA A 32 9.70 -16.31 -8.52
C ALA A 32 9.68 -15.00 -9.33
N ALA A 33 9.65 -13.85 -8.64
CA ALA A 33 10.09 -12.64 -9.31
C ALA A 33 11.59 -12.81 -9.49
N ASP A 34 12.04 -13.12 -10.70
CA ASP A 34 13.47 -13.04 -10.99
C ASP A 34 13.91 -11.65 -10.58
N ASP A 35 14.94 -11.57 -9.72
CA ASP A 35 15.48 -10.30 -9.21
C ASP A 35 15.92 -9.35 -10.35
N ASN A 36 16.02 -9.89 -11.57
CA ASN A 36 16.37 -9.16 -12.78
C ASN A 36 15.17 -8.56 -13.54
N THR A 37 13.92 -8.89 -13.20
CA THR A 37 12.76 -8.32 -13.91
C THR A 37 12.63 -6.82 -13.68
N THR A 38 12.13 -6.10 -14.68
CA THR A 38 11.79 -4.68 -14.60
C THR A 38 10.90 -4.40 -13.40
N ALA A 39 9.89 -5.26 -13.19
CA ALA A 39 8.97 -5.16 -12.07
C ALA A 39 9.68 -5.28 -10.71
N ALA A 40 10.55 -6.29 -10.51
CA ALA A 40 11.28 -6.45 -9.25
C ALA A 40 12.18 -5.24 -8.94
N LYS A 41 12.91 -4.74 -9.94
CA LYS A 41 13.77 -3.55 -9.82
C LYS A 41 12.97 -2.30 -9.48
N THR A 42 11.83 -2.09 -10.13
CA THR A 42 10.93 -1.00 -9.78
C THR A 42 10.44 -1.10 -8.34
N MET A 43 9.99 -2.28 -7.89
CA MET A 43 9.47 -2.42 -6.52
C MET A 43 10.54 -2.12 -5.48
N ALA A 44 11.77 -2.58 -5.69
CA ALA A 44 12.91 -2.25 -4.83
C ALA A 44 13.22 -0.75 -4.80
N MET A 45 13.15 -0.08 -5.95
CA MET A 45 13.34 1.37 -6.07
C MET A 45 12.26 2.15 -5.34
N VAL A 46 10.98 1.78 -5.51
CA VAL A 46 9.88 2.44 -4.79
C VAL A 46 10.01 2.22 -3.29
N ALA A 47 10.41 1.03 -2.84
CA ALA A 47 10.67 0.75 -1.43
C ALA A 47 11.75 1.70 -0.87
N ALA A 48 12.86 1.83 -1.59
CA ALA A 48 13.99 2.66 -1.20
C ALA A 48 13.61 4.15 -1.12
N GLU A 49 12.86 4.67 -2.10
CA GLU A 49 12.40 6.06 -2.09
C GLU A 49 11.32 6.31 -1.02
N ALA A 50 10.46 5.33 -0.74
CA ALA A 50 9.49 5.38 0.36
C ALA A 50 10.10 5.15 1.75
N GLY A 51 11.37 4.72 1.82
CA GLY A 51 12.05 4.44 3.08
C GLY A 51 11.45 3.26 3.86
N ILE A 52 10.84 2.30 3.15
CA ILE A 52 10.24 1.09 3.73
C ILE A 52 10.98 -0.15 3.22
N GLU A 53 10.80 -1.28 3.90
CA GLU A 53 11.34 -2.53 3.38
C GLU A 53 10.50 -3.03 2.18
N PRO A 54 11.13 -3.69 1.18
CA PRO A 54 10.39 -4.33 0.09
C PRO A 54 9.35 -5.34 0.58
N SER A 55 9.56 -5.92 1.76
CA SER A 55 8.61 -6.83 2.41
C SER A 55 7.34 -6.14 2.94
N GLU A 56 7.38 -4.83 3.20
CA GLU A 56 6.21 -4.01 3.60
C GLU A 56 5.38 -3.52 2.41
N LEU A 57 5.89 -3.70 1.19
CA LEU A 57 5.33 -3.20 -0.04
C LEU A 57 4.20 -4.12 -0.54
N HIS A 58 3.10 -4.20 0.20
CA HIS A 58 2.02 -5.14 -0.11
C HIS A 58 1.32 -4.84 -1.45
N HIS A 59 0.83 -5.87 -2.14
CA HIS A 59 0.15 -5.74 -3.44
C HIS A 59 -1.06 -4.80 -3.40
N ASP A 60 -1.82 -4.82 -2.30
CA ASP A 60 -2.99 -3.97 -2.06
C ASP A 60 -2.65 -2.63 -1.39
N ALA A 61 -1.37 -2.36 -1.12
CA ALA A 61 -0.95 -1.09 -0.58
C ALA A 61 -1.11 0.01 -1.64
N ALA A 62 -1.76 1.10 -1.23
CA ALA A 62 -1.84 2.30 -2.03
C ALA A 62 -0.55 3.13 -1.86
N PHE A 63 -0.02 3.66 -2.94
CA PHE A 63 1.17 4.52 -2.92
C PHE A 63 0.99 5.76 -2.04
N SER A 64 -0.22 6.32 -2.01
CA SER A 64 -0.59 7.41 -1.11
C SER A 64 -0.46 7.04 0.38
N ASN A 65 -0.73 5.79 0.75
CA ASN A 65 -0.57 5.29 2.12
C ASN A 65 0.90 5.03 2.48
N LEU A 66 1.74 4.72 1.49
CA LEU A 66 3.19 4.53 1.65
C LEU A 66 3.96 5.86 1.69
N GLY A 67 3.27 7.00 1.58
CA GLY A 67 3.91 8.32 1.56
C GLY A 67 4.49 8.71 0.20
N VAL A 68 4.23 7.92 -0.86
CA VAL A 68 4.58 8.27 -2.24
C VAL A 68 3.63 9.37 -2.70
N VAL A 69 4.07 10.61 -2.51
CA VAL A 69 3.38 11.83 -2.95
C VAL A 69 3.88 12.28 -4.32
N SER A 70 3.15 13.19 -4.97
CA SER A 70 3.41 13.64 -6.34
C SER A 70 4.84 14.09 -6.66
N LEU A 71 5.61 14.54 -5.67
CA LEU A 71 7.04 14.86 -5.84
C LEU A 71 7.88 13.58 -6.00
N MET A 72 7.64 12.57 -5.17
CA MET A 72 8.33 11.28 -5.27
C MET A 72 7.99 10.57 -6.57
N SER A 73 6.77 10.75 -7.09
CA SER A 73 6.40 10.23 -8.41
C SER A 73 7.29 10.76 -9.53
N LEU A 74 7.74 12.02 -9.45
CA LEU A 74 8.68 12.60 -10.43
C LEU A 74 10.08 12.00 -10.25
N VAL A 75 10.56 11.89 -9.02
CA VAL A 75 11.86 11.28 -8.71
C VAL A 75 11.89 9.84 -9.23
N ILE A 76 10.85 9.05 -8.93
CA ILE A 76 10.74 7.67 -9.39
C ILE A 76 10.63 7.61 -10.92
N ALA A 77 9.91 8.54 -11.57
CA ALA A 77 9.86 8.61 -13.03
C ALA A 77 11.23 8.89 -13.68
N GLU A 78 12.05 9.74 -13.06
CA GLU A 78 13.44 9.96 -13.48
C GLU A 78 14.26 8.68 -13.34
N ARG A 79 14.13 7.98 -12.21
CA ARG A 79 14.83 6.72 -11.94
C ARG A 79 14.42 5.60 -12.89
N PHE A 80 13.15 5.52 -13.30
CA PHE A 80 12.70 4.58 -14.33
C PHE A 80 13.45 4.80 -15.65
N ARG A 81 13.61 6.06 -16.05
CA ARG A 81 14.34 6.39 -17.28
C ARG A 81 15.83 6.08 -17.14
N GLU A 82 16.43 6.37 -15.99
CA GLU A 82 17.86 6.15 -15.73
C GLU A 82 18.24 4.67 -15.61
N GLN A 83 17.46 3.89 -14.84
CA GLN A 83 17.82 2.51 -14.49
C GLN A 83 17.19 1.47 -15.43
N LEU A 84 15.99 1.74 -15.93
CA LEU A 84 15.22 0.79 -16.75
C LEU A 84 15.11 1.24 -18.21
N GLY A 85 15.45 2.49 -18.52
CA GLY A 85 15.27 3.06 -19.86
C GLY A 85 13.80 3.35 -20.20
N ILE A 86 12.90 3.34 -19.21
CA ILE A 86 11.46 3.50 -19.42
C ILE A 86 11.07 4.94 -19.10
N ALA A 87 10.48 5.64 -20.07
CA ALA A 87 9.97 6.98 -19.88
C ALA A 87 8.52 6.94 -19.39
N VAL A 88 8.30 7.31 -18.13
CA VAL A 88 6.97 7.45 -17.51
C VAL A 88 6.74 8.89 -17.04
N ASN A 89 5.48 9.27 -16.84
CA ASN A 89 5.12 10.57 -16.28
C ASN A 89 4.91 10.48 -14.76
N GLY A 90 5.04 11.59 -14.02
CA GLY A 90 4.72 11.65 -12.60
C GLY A 90 3.24 11.33 -12.27
N SER A 91 2.35 11.30 -13.27
CA SER A 91 0.97 10.82 -13.12
C SER A 91 0.83 9.30 -13.06
N LEU A 92 1.89 8.52 -13.32
CA LEU A 92 1.85 7.06 -13.36
C LEU A 92 1.23 6.46 -12.08
N PHE A 93 1.58 7.03 -10.92
CA PHE A 93 1.09 6.59 -9.62
C PHE A 93 -0.38 6.99 -9.33
N LEU A 94 -0.97 7.85 -10.16
CA LEU A 94 -2.41 8.16 -10.14
C LEU A 94 -3.20 7.18 -11.02
N GLU A 95 -2.61 6.75 -12.13
CA GLU A 95 -3.17 5.75 -13.04
C GLU A 95 -3.10 4.34 -12.42
N PHE A 96 -2.01 4.07 -11.70
CA PHE A 96 -1.77 2.83 -10.97
C PHE A 96 -1.64 3.13 -9.47
N PRO A 97 -2.76 3.26 -8.74
CA PRO A 97 -2.76 3.73 -7.35
C PRO A 97 -2.22 2.69 -6.36
N THR A 98 -2.19 1.42 -6.72
CA THR A 98 -1.66 0.34 -5.88
C THR A 98 -0.40 -0.29 -6.45
N VAL A 99 0.39 -0.88 -5.56
CA VAL A 99 1.61 -1.63 -5.89
C VAL A 99 1.33 -2.75 -6.90
N GLY A 100 0.23 -3.46 -6.71
CA GLY A 100 -0.22 -4.53 -7.59
C GLY A 100 -0.55 -4.07 -8.99
N ASP A 101 -1.22 -2.93 -9.12
CA ASP A 101 -1.58 -2.36 -10.42
C ASP A 101 -0.31 -1.99 -11.22
N LEU A 102 0.62 -1.29 -10.57
CA LEU A 102 1.89 -0.90 -11.19
C LEU A 102 2.72 -2.14 -11.57
N ARG A 103 2.79 -3.14 -10.68
CA ARG A 103 3.52 -4.38 -10.93
C ARG A 103 2.95 -5.13 -12.13
N SER A 104 1.63 -5.25 -12.19
CA SER A 104 0.94 -5.96 -13.27
C SER A 104 1.19 -5.28 -14.60
N TRP A 105 1.10 -3.95 -14.65
CA TRP A 105 1.46 -3.18 -15.84
C TRP A 105 2.91 -3.39 -16.28
N LEU A 106 3.87 -3.40 -15.34
CA LEU A 106 5.28 -3.64 -15.66
C LEU A 106 5.53 -5.04 -16.20
N VAL A 107 4.88 -6.06 -15.62
CA VAL A 107 4.99 -7.43 -16.12
C VAL A 107 4.32 -7.55 -17.49
N GLU A 108 3.16 -6.93 -17.71
CA GLU A 108 2.45 -7.03 -18.98
C GLU A 108 3.18 -6.36 -20.14
N TYR A 109 3.79 -5.19 -19.91
CA TYR A 109 4.40 -4.37 -20.97
C TYR A 109 5.93 -4.49 -21.06
N TYR A 110 6.61 -4.94 -19.99
CA TYR A 110 8.07 -4.93 -19.87
C TYR A 110 8.66 -6.23 -19.27
N SER A 111 8.00 -7.39 -19.46
CA SER A 111 8.54 -8.73 -19.16
C SER A 111 9.71 -9.12 -20.06
#